data_AF-A0A221V3J9-F1
#
_entry.id   AF-A0A221V3J9-F1
#
_cell.length_a   1.000
_cell.length_b   1.000
_cell.length_c   1.000
_cell.angle_alpha   90.00
_cell.angle_beta   90.00
_cell.angle_gamma   90.00
#
_symmetry.space_group_name_H-M   'P 1'
#
loop_
_entity.id
_entity.type
_entity.pdbx_description
1 polymer ?
#
loop_
_entity_poly.entity_id
_entity_poly.type
_entity_poly.pdbx_seq_one_letter_code
_entity_poly.pdbx_strand_id
1 'polypeptide(L)'
;MKRKTPSLSLSSLVSQVMQAVKKTSMKILMFIFLLAAIVLAALAIINRIYQVPFNLMTSDPTAIAGIHPLSGVLSNLGIILWCFAACSCTLAAMILRSIGTKKLYLFLLYSSLLSTFLILDDLFQFHEDLSTLIGLNQKVVYVLLATAVITYLSYFRELLFQTDI
;
A
#
# COMPACT_ATOMS: atom_id res chain seq x y z
N MET A 1 -19.19 55.36 7.98
CA MET A 1 -18.80 54.30 8.95
C MET A 1 -17.78 53.37 8.30
N LYS A 2 -16.47 53.68 8.39
CA LYS A 2 -15.39 52.90 7.75
C LYS A 2 -15.17 51.61 8.56
N ARG A 3 -15.50 50.44 7.99
CA ARG A 3 -15.10 49.14 8.56
C ARG A 3 -13.58 49.03 8.43
N LYS A 4 -12.86 49.07 9.57
CA LYS A 4 -11.44 48.70 9.64
C LYS A 4 -11.34 47.22 9.28
N THR A 5 -10.82 46.91 8.09
CA THR A 5 -10.33 45.57 7.80
C THR A 5 -9.12 45.33 8.70
N PRO A 6 -9.08 44.24 9.50
CA PRO A 6 -7.89 43.93 10.28
C PRO A 6 -6.76 43.62 9.30
N SER A 7 -5.68 44.40 9.34
CA SER A 7 -4.45 44.09 8.61
C SER A 7 -3.86 42.81 9.22
N LEU A 8 -4.17 41.67 8.61
CA LEU A 8 -3.55 40.38 8.92
C LEU A 8 -2.04 40.52 8.73
N SER A 9 -1.30 40.57 9.84
CA SER A 9 0.16 40.62 9.78
C SER A 9 0.68 39.28 9.25
N LEU A 10 1.75 39.32 8.45
CA LEU A 10 2.40 38.12 7.93
C LEU A 10 2.73 37.12 9.06
N SER A 11 3.11 37.62 10.24
CA SER A 11 3.37 36.83 11.45
C SER A 11 2.14 36.08 11.99
N SER A 12 0.95 36.69 11.92
CA SER A 12 -0.30 36.05 12.34
C SER A 12 -0.73 34.94 11.38
N LEU A 13 -0.51 35.13 10.07
CA LEU A 13 -0.77 34.11 9.06
C LEU A 13 0.18 32.91 9.22
N VAL A 14 1.50 33.17 9.38
CA VAL A 14 2.51 32.12 9.56
C VAL A 14 2.25 31.30 10.82
N SER A 15 1.93 31.95 11.94
CA SER A 15 1.61 31.25 13.20
C SER A 15 0.33 30.41 13.11
N GLN A 16 -0.72 30.90 12.43
CA GLN A 16 -1.94 30.12 12.17
C GLN A 16 -1.67 28.89 11.29
N VAL A 17 -0.88 29.04 10.23
CA VAL A 17 -0.47 27.92 9.37
C VAL A 17 0.37 26.91 10.15
N MET A 18 1.36 27.34 10.91
CA MET A 18 2.17 26.46 11.77
C MET A 18 1.31 25.70 12.79
N GLN A 19 0.34 26.36 13.42
CA GLN A 19 -0.59 25.72 14.35
C GLN A 19 -1.50 24.70 13.64
N ALA A 20 -2.01 25.02 12.44
CA ALA A 20 -2.82 24.10 11.65
C ALA A 20 -2.02 22.88 11.18
N VAL A 21 -0.78 23.06 10.74
CA VAL A 21 0.15 21.98 10.36
C VAL A 21 0.46 21.12 11.58
N LYS A 22 0.81 21.72 12.73
CA LYS A 22 1.08 20.99 13.97
C LYS A 22 -0.13 20.17 14.42
N LYS A 23 -1.33 20.75 14.41
CA LYS A 23 -2.57 20.06 14.80
C LYS A 23 -2.89 18.89 13.85
N THR A 24 -2.72 19.08 12.54
CA THR A 24 -2.96 18.03 11.54
C THR A 24 -1.94 16.91 11.68
N SER A 25 -0.66 17.25 11.87
CA SER A 25 0.41 16.28 12.13
C SER A 25 0.16 15.47 13.40
N MET A 26 -0.26 16.11 14.50
CA MET A 26 -0.61 15.40 15.74
C MET A 26 -1.78 14.43 15.56
N LYS A 27 -2.81 14.80 14.79
CA LYS A 27 -3.92 13.90 14.48
C LYS A 27 -3.47 12.68 13.67
N ILE A 28 -2.65 12.89 12.65
CA ILE A 28 -2.07 11.81 11.83
C ILE A 28 -1.22 10.89 12.71
N LEU A 29 -0.37 11.47 13.56
CA LEU A 29 0.49 10.71 14.48
C LEU A 29 -0.34 9.87 15.46
N MET A 30 -1.36 10.45 16.10
CA MET A 30 -2.27 9.72 16.98
C MET A 30 -2.99 8.59 16.24
N PHE A 31 -3.38 8.81 14.99
CA PHE A 31 -4.01 7.79 14.16
C PHE A 31 -3.06 6.62 13.87
N ILE A 32 -1.80 6.91 13.52
CA ILE A 32 -0.77 5.88 13.30
C ILE A 32 -0.52 5.08 14.58
N PHE A 33 -0.37 5.76 15.73
CA PHE A 33 -0.18 5.08 17.01
C PHE A 33 -1.39 4.24 17.42
N LEU A 34 -2.60 4.74 17.17
CA LEU A 34 -3.83 3.98 17.42
C LEU A 34 -3.85 2.70 16.58
N LEU A 35 -3.52 2.80 15.29
CA LEU A 35 -3.47 1.64 14.40
C LEU A 35 -2.41 0.63 14.88
N ALA A 36 -1.22 1.08 15.25
CA ALA A 36 -0.17 0.23 15.80
C ALA A 36 -0.62 -0.44 17.11
N ALA A 37 -1.28 0.29 18.01
CA ALA A 37 -1.82 -0.24 19.26
C ALA A 37 -2.90 -1.32 19.01
N ILE A 38 -3.76 -1.13 18.01
CA ILE A 38 -4.75 -2.13 17.60
C ILE A 38 -4.07 -3.42 17.13
N VAL A 39 -3.02 -3.31 16.31
CA VAL A 39 -2.25 -4.48 15.84
C VAL A 39 -1.60 -5.21 17.02
N LEU A 40 -0.94 -4.49 17.93
CA LEU A 40 -0.33 -5.10 19.13
C LEU A 40 -1.37 -5.75 20.05
N ALA A 41 -2.54 -5.13 20.22
CA ALA A 41 -3.63 -5.71 20.98
C ALA A 41 -4.16 -7.00 20.33
N ALA A 42 -4.28 -7.03 19.00
CA ALA A 42 -4.65 -8.24 18.26
C ALA A 42 -3.63 -9.36 18.47
N LEU A 43 -2.32 -9.08 18.40
CA LEU A 43 -1.26 -10.06 18.68
C LEU A 43 -1.34 -10.59 20.12
N ALA A 44 -1.62 -9.73 21.10
CA ALA A 44 -1.79 -10.14 22.49
C ALA A 44 -3.03 -11.05 22.69
N ILE A 45 -4.13 -10.75 22.00
CA ILE A 45 -5.33 -11.60 22.00
C ILE A 45 -5.02 -12.96 21.36
N ILE A 46 -4.33 -12.98 20.21
CA ILE A 46 -3.94 -14.22 19.52
C ILE A 46 -3.03 -15.06 20.40
N ASN A 47 -2.03 -14.47 21.05
CA ASN A 47 -1.18 -15.15 22.01
C ASN A 47 -2.00 -15.81 23.13
N ARG A 48 -3.02 -15.12 23.65
CA ARG A 48 -3.85 -15.65 24.74
C ARG A 48 -4.80 -16.77 24.30
N ILE A 49 -5.39 -16.67 23.12
CA ILE A 49 -6.38 -17.63 22.61
C ILE A 49 -5.71 -18.86 22.02
N TYR A 50 -4.72 -18.65 21.14
CA TYR A 50 -4.09 -19.72 20.35
C TYR A 50 -2.77 -20.20 20.95
N GLN A 51 -2.30 -19.59 22.05
CA GLN A 51 -1.03 -19.92 22.71
C GLN A 51 0.20 -19.82 21.78
N VAL A 52 0.09 -19.08 20.67
CA VAL A 52 1.21 -18.82 19.77
C VAL A 52 2.15 -17.85 20.47
N PRO A 53 3.43 -18.21 20.71
CA PRO A 53 4.35 -17.37 21.45
C PRO A 53 4.66 -16.08 20.65
N PHE A 54 4.80 -14.97 21.38
CA PHE A 54 4.93 -13.64 20.79
C PHE A 54 6.13 -13.54 19.83
N ASN A 55 7.24 -14.20 20.14
CA ASN A 55 8.43 -14.23 19.28
C ASN A 55 8.14 -14.81 17.90
N LEU A 56 7.31 -15.85 17.77
CA LEU A 56 6.98 -16.44 16.47
C LEU A 56 6.15 -15.50 15.58
N MET A 57 5.40 -14.56 16.16
CA MET A 57 4.59 -13.60 15.40
C MET A 57 5.36 -12.35 15.00
N THR A 58 6.44 -12.02 15.70
CA THR A 58 7.24 -10.80 15.46
C THR A 58 8.59 -11.05 14.81
N SER A 59 9.10 -12.28 14.88
CA SER A 59 10.35 -12.67 14.23
C SER A 59 10.13 -12.95 12.75
N ASP A 60 11.18 -12.69 11.97
CA ASP A 60 11.18 -12.98 10.54
C ASP A 60 11.01 -14.50 10.28
N PRO A 61 10.15 -14.92 9.34
CA PRO A 61 9.92 -16.33 9.04
C PRO A 61 11.18 -17.09 8.61
N THR A 62 12.12 -16.45 7.90
CA THR A 62 13.38 -17.10 7.48
C THR A 62 14.28 -17.37 8.68
N ALA A 63 14.28 -16.47 9.68
CA ALA A 63 15.00 -16.66 10.93
C ALA A 63 14.38 -17.77 11.80
N ILE A 64 13.04 -17.85 11.85
CA ILE A 64 12.32 -18.92 12.56
C ILE A 64 12.59 -20.28 11.91
N ALA A 65 12.53 -20.35 10.58
CA ALA A 65 12.72 -21.58 9.82
C ALA A 65 14.20 -22.04 9.75
N GLY A 66 15.14 -21.21 10.22
CA GLY A 66 16.57 -21.52 10.18
C GLY A 66 17.13 -21.63 8.76
N ILE A 67 16.47 -21.02 7.77
CA ILE A 67 16.90 -21.03 6.38
C ILE A 67 17.76 -19.82 6.07
N HIS A 68 18.46 -19.87 4.93
CA HIS A 68 19.37 -18.81 4.53
C HIS A 68 18.59 -17.48 4.33
N PRO A 69 19.04 -16.33 4.89
CA PRO A 69 18.31 -15.07 4.78
C PRO A 69 18.04 -14.61 3.33
N LEU A 70 18.91 -15.00 2.40
CA LEU A 70 18.71 -14.73 0.97
C LEU A 70 17.46 -15.40 0.37
N SER A 71 16.91 -16.44 1.02
CA SER A 71 15.68 -17.10 0.59
C SER A 71 14.48 -16.13 0.57
N GLY A 72 14.45 -15.12 1.44
CA GLY A 72 13.40 -14.10 1.47
C GLY A 72 13.73 -12.83 0.67
N VAL A 73 14.98 -12.64 0.23
CA VAL A 73 15.43 -11.38 -0.38
C VAL A 73 14.70 -11.08 -1.69
N LEU A 74 14.52 -12.07 -2.55
CA LEU A 74 13.85 -11.84 -3.84
C LEU A 74 12.38 -11.44 -3.63
N SER A 75 11.68 -12.11 -2.71
CA SER A 75 10.29 -11.76 -2.35
C SER A 75 10.21 -10.35 -1.75
N ASN A 76 11.06 -10.02 -0.78
CA ASN A 76 11.10 -8.68 -0.16
C ASN A 76 11.42 -7.57 -1.18
N LEU A 77 12.36 -7.82 -2.11
CA LEU A 77 12.65 -6.89 -3.20
C LEU A 77 11.44 -6.72 -4.13
N GLY A 78 10.75 -7.81 -4.45
CA GLY A 78 9.49 -7.77 -5.20
C GLY A 78 8.46 -6.86 -4.53
N ILE A 79 8.19 -7.07 -3.24
CA ILE A 79 7.27 -6.24 -2.44
C ILE A 79 7.66 -4.75 -2.48
N ILE A 80 8.95 -4.43 -2.33
CA ILE A 80 9.45 -3.04 -2.39
C ILE A 80 9.20 -2.43 -3.78
N LEU A 81 9.50 -3.17 -4.85
CA LEU A 81 9.29 -2.69 -6.22
C LEU A 81 7.80 -2.51 -6.52
N TRP A 82 6.94 -3.44 -6.08
CA TRP A 82 5.49 -3.30 -6.20
C TRP A 82 4.96 -2.12 -5.38
N CYS A 83 5.49 -1.87 -4.18
CA CYS A 83 5.19 -0.68 -3.39
C CYS A 83 5.53 0.61 -4.14
N PHE A 84 6.72 0.67 -4.76
CA PHE A 84 7.14 1.83 -5.52
C PHE A 84 6.25 2.06 -6.75
N ALA A 85 5.91 1.00 -7.48
CA ALA A 85 4.98 1.04 -8.60
C ALA A 85 3.58 1.51 -8.16
N ALA A 86 3.02 0.94 -7.09
CA ALA A 86 1.72 1.31 -6.55
C ALA A 86 1.68 2.79 -6.13
N CYS A 87 2.69 3.26 -5.40
CA CYS A 87 2.77 4.65 -4.94
C CYS A 87 2.90 5.63 -6.12
N SER A 88 3.87 5.41 -7.01
CA SER A 88 4.13 6.29 -8.15
C SER A 88 2.93 6.35 -9.10
N CYS A 89 2.31 5.21 -9.44
CA CYS A 89 1.13 5.16 -10.29
C CYS A 89 -0.08 5.83 -9.63
N THR A 90 -0.28 5.65 -8.32
CA THR A 90 -1.37 6.31 -7.58
C THR A 90 -1.21 7.83 -7.62
N LEU A 91 -0.01 8.33 -7.32
CA LEU A 91 0.27 9.77 -7.34
C LEU A 91 0.05 10.35 -8.74
N ALA A 92 0.57 9.69 -9.77
CA ALA A 92 0.39 10.13 -11.15
C ALA A 92 -1.10 10.09 -11.57
N ALA A 93 -1.85 9.05 -11.18
CA ALA A 93 -3.28 8.97 -11.45
C ALA A 93 -4.05 10.11 -10.76
N MET A 94 -3.71 10.46 -9.51
CA MET A 94 -4.34 11.57 -8.79
C MET A 94 -4.11 12.92 -9.49
N ILE A 95 -2.91 13.13 -10.05
CA ILE A 95 -2.60 14.34 -10.83
C ILE A 95 -3.38 14.34 -12.15
N LEU A 96 -3.39 13.24 -12.89
CA LEU A 96 -4.05 13.17 -14.19
C LEU A 96 -5.58 13.22 -14.10
N ARG A 97 -6.16 12.86 -12.95
CA ARG A 97 -7.60 12.96 -12.69
C ARG A 97 -8.14 14.38 -12.91
N SER A 98 -7.33 15.42 -12.66
CA SER A 98 -7.75 16.81 -12.82
C SER A 98 -7.53 17.38 -14.23
N ILE A 99 -6.71 16.71 -15.05
CA ILE A 99 -6.23 17.22 -16.35
C ILE A 99 -7.05 16.66 -17.53
N GLY A 100 -7.95 15.70 -17.30
CA GLY A 100 -8.92 15.22 -18.29
C GLY A 100 -8.43 14.07 -19.19
N THR A 101 -7.23 13.53 -18.97
CA THR A 101 -6.67 12.40 -19.74
C THR A 101 -7.17 11.04 -19.24
N LYS A 102 -8.46 10.75 -19.47
CA LYS A 102 -9.15 9.56 -18.93
C LYS A 102 -8.42 8.23 -19.19
N LYS A 103 -7.86 8.00 -20.39
CA LYS A 103 -7.19 6.74 -20.75
C LYS A 103 -5.91 6.52 -19.94
N LEU A 104 -5.06 7.55 -19.82
CA LEU A 104 -3.84 7.53 -18.99
C LEU A 104 -4.16 7.43 -17.49
N TYR A 105 -5.18 8.15 -17.04
CA TYR A 105 -5.67 8.04 -15.66
C TYR A 105 -6.06 6.60 -15.32
N LEU A 106 -6.87 5.96 -16.17
CA LEU A 106 -7.29 4.58 -15.95
C LEU A 106 -6.09 3.63 -15.98
N PHE A 107 -5.17 3.78 -16.93
CA PHE A 107 -3.94 2.99 -16.98
C PHE A 107 -3.22 3.00 -15.62
N LEU A 108 -2.84 4.18 -15.15
CA LEU A 108 -2.12 4.35 -13.88
C LEU A 108 -2.92 3.86 -12.68
N LEU A 109 -4.25 4.05 -12.66
CA LEU A 109 -5.10 3.53 -11.60
C LEU A 109 -5.08 2.00 -11.56
N TYR A 110 -5.25 1.34 -12.71
CA TYR A 110 -5.20 -0.13 -12.78
C TYR A 110 -3.79 -0.67 -12.52
N SER A 111 -2.72 0.01 -12.93
CA SER A 111 -1.34 -0.34 -12.56
C SER A 111 -1.14 -0.31 -11.05
N SER A 112 -1.69 0.72 -10.39
CA SER A 112 -1.63 0.87 -8.93
C SER A 112 -2.41 -0.25 -8.21
N LEU A 113 -3.64 -0.53 -8.67
CA LEU A 113 -4.47 -1.59 -8.09
C LEU A 113 -3.83 -2.97 -8.25
N LEU A 114 -3.30 -3.27 -9.44
CA LEU A 114 -2.60 -4.53 -9.70
C LEU A 114 -1.34 -4.66 -8.82
N SER A 115 -0.54 -3.60 -8.73
CA SER A 115 0.67 -3.61 -7.88
C SER A 115 0.31 -3.78 -6.40
N THR A 116 -0.77 -3.12 -5.95
CA THR A 116 -1.26 -3.26 -4.57
C THR A 116 -1.75 -4.68 -4.30
N PHE A 117 -2.44 -5.30 -5.26
CA PHE A 117 -2.83 -6.70 -5.16
C PHE A 117 -1.61 -7.62 -5.00
N LEU A 118 -0.56 -7.42 -5.81
CA LEU A 118 0.68 -8.21 -5.70
C LEU A 118 1.38 -8.04 -4.35
N ILE A 119 1.41 -6.82 -3.80
CA ILE A 119 1.94 -6.57 -2.44
C ILE A 119 1.17 -7.38 -1.40
N LEU A 120 -0.17 -7.36 -1.46
CA LEU A 120 -1.00 -8.07 -0.51
C LEU A 120 -0.85 -9.59 -0.67
N ASP A 121 -0.79 -10.08 -1.90
CA ASP A 121 -0.57 -11.50 -2.20
C ASP A 121 0.74 -12.01 -1.63
N ASP A 122 1.85 -11.28 -1.82
CA ASP A 122 3.16 -11.67 -1.28
C ASP A 122 3.24 -11.51 0.25
N LEU A 123 2.67 -10.45 0.83
CA LEU A 123 2.70 -10.21 2.29
C LEU A 123 1.87 -11.22 3.08
N PHE A 124 0.75 -11.68 2.51
CA PHE A 124 -0.16 -12.62 3.16
C PHE A 124 -0.09 -14.03 2.58
N GLN A 125 0.80 -14.25 1.60
CA GLN A 125 1.01 -15.51 0.90
C GLN A 125 -0.30 -16.12 0.38
N PHE A 126 -1.23 -15.30 -0.15
CA PHE A 126 -2.53 -15.81 -0.59
C PHE A 126 -2.37 -16.89 -1.67
N HIS A 127 -1.44 -16.73 -2.61
CA HIS A 127 -1.21 -17.75 -3.62
C HIS A 127 -0.63 -19.07 -3.09
N GLU A 128 -0.09 -19.11 -1.87
CA GLU A 128 0.45 -20.34 -1.26
C GLU A 128 -0.56 -20.95 -0.28
N ASP A 129 -1.03 -20.15 0.68
CA ASP A 129 -1.77 -20.64 1.86
C ASP A 129 -3.29 -20.60 1.72
N LEU A 130 -3.82 -19.83 0.77
CA LEU A 130 -5.27 -19.78 0.53
C LEU A 130 -5.80 -21.16 0.08
N SER A 131 -4.93 -22.00 -0.47
CA SER A 131 -5.26 -23.39 -0.80
C SER A 131 -5.63 -24.24 0.40
N THR A 132 -4.97 -24.01 1.54
CA THR A 132 -5.21 -24.75 2.78
C THR A 132 -6.44 -24.23 3.53
N LEU A 133 -6.73 -22.92 3.44
CA LEU A 133 -7.80 -22.29 4.21
C LEU A 133 -9.20 -22.43 3.57
N ILE A 134 -9.30 -22.34 2.24
CA ILE A 134 -10.57 -22.41 1.49
C ILE A 134 -10.64 -23.60 0.51
N GLY A 135 -9.62 -24.46 0.46
CA GLY A 135 -9.57 -25.63 -0.42
C GLY A 135 -9.36 -25.29 -1.90
N LEU A 136 -8.94 -24.07 -2.21
CA LEU A 136 -8.78 -23.60 -3.59
C LEU A 136 -7.43 -24.05 -4.16
N ASN A 137 -7.43 -24.77 -5.27
CA ASN A 137 -6.17 -25.24 -5.86
C ASN A 137 -5.27 -24.05 -6.21
N GLN A 138 -4.01 -24.07 -5.77
CA GLN A 138 -2.99 -23.07 -6.06
C GLN A 138 -2.92 -22.69 -7.55
N LYS A 139 -3.12 -23.66 -8.44
CA LYS A 139 -3.16 -23.42 -9.90
C LYS A 139 -4.26 -22.43 -10.30
N VAL A 140 -5.39 -22.42 -9.61
CA VAL A 140 -6.50 -21.50 -9.87
C VAL A 140 -6.08 -20.07 -9.54
N VAL A 141 -5.39 -19.84 -8.42
CA VAL A 141 -4.89 -18.51 -8.05
C VAL A 141 -3.93 -18.00 -9.12
N TYR A 142 -3.00 -18.84 -9.58
CA TYR A 142 -2.09 -18.48 -10.66
C TYR A 142 -2.79 -18.20 -11.99
N VAL A 143 -3.81 -18.97 -12.35
CA VAL A 143 -4.60 -18.73 -13.57
C VAL A 143 -5.38 -17.41 -13.46
N LEU A 144 -5.98 -17.11 -12.31
CA LEU A 144 -6.67 -15.85 -12.09
C LEU A 144 -5.72 -14.66 -12.17
N LEU A 145 -4.54 -14.77 -11.56
CA LEU A 145 -3.53 -13.72 -11.65
C LEU A 145 -3.02 -13.54 -13.09
N ALA A 146 -2.68 -14.64 -13.77
CA ALA A 146 -2.22 -14.60 -15.17
C ALA A 146 -3.28 -13.99 -16.09
N THR A 147 -4.55 -14.37 -15.93
CA THR A 147 -5.66 -13.81 -16.72
C THR A 147 -5.87 -12.33 -16.43
N ALA A 148 -5.76 -11.89 -15.17
CA ALA A 148 -5.82 -10.47 -14.80
C ALA A 148 -4.68 -9.67 -15.47
N VAL A 149 -3.44 -10.17 -15.42
CA VAL A 149 -2.27 -9.53 -16.06
C VAL A 149 -2.44 -9.49 -17.58
N ILE A 150 -2.83 -10.60 -18.22
CA ILE A 150 -3.04 -10.65 -19.68
C ILE A 150 -4.14 -9.68 -20.11
N THR A 151 -5.25 -9.61 -19.36
CA THR A 151 -6.35 -8.69 -19.63
C THR A 151 -5.89 -7.24 -19.51
N TYR A 152 -5.12 -6.92 -18.47
CA TYR A 152 -4.52 -5.61 -18.27
C TYR A 152 -3.60 -5.23 -19.44
N LEU A 153 -2.64 -6.09 -19.80
CA LEU A 153 -1.71 -5.86 -20.90
C LEU A 153 -2.44 -5.70 -22.23
N SER A 154 -3.46 -6.51 -22.49
CA SER A 154 -4.25 -6.44 -23.73
C SER A 154 -5.04 -5.16 -23.83
N TYR A 155 -5.67 -4.71 -22.73
CA TYR A 155 -6.46 -3.49 -22.69
C TYR A 155 -5.59 -2.22 -22.87
N PHE A 156 -4.38 -2.21 -22.30
CA PHE A 156 -3.47 -1.06 -22.36
C PHE A 156 -2.37 -1.17 -23.41
N ARG A 157 -2.41 -2.18 -24.30
CA ARG A 157 -1.36 -2.43 -25.30
C ARG A 157 -1.01 -1.19 -26.13
N GLU A 158 -2.01 -0.44 -26.59
CA GLU A 158 -1.80 0.73 -27.46
C GLU A 158 -1.03 1.82 -26.73
N LEU A 159 -1.27 1.96 -25.42
CA LEU A 159 -0.59 2.95 -24.60
C LEU A 159 0.86 2.52 -24.31
N LEU A 160 1.07 1.23 -24.07
CA LEU A 160 2.40 0.65 -23.87
C LEU A 160 3.29 0.82 -25.11
N PHE A 161 2.72 0.61 -26.31
CA PHE A 161 3.46 0.76 -27.57
C PHE A 161 3.60 2.21 -28.06
N GLN A 162 2.81 3.16 -27.53
CA GLN A 162 2.93 4.59 -27.84
C GLN A 162 3.98 5.31 -26.98
N THR A 163 4.52 4.64 -25.97
CA THR A 163 5.53 5.23 -25.10
C THR A 163 6.91 5.03 -25.76
N ASP A 164 7.33 5.99 -26.57
CA ASP A 164 8.71 6.05 -27.07
C ASP A 164 9.64 6.29 -25.86
N ILE A 165 10.60 5.38 -25.65
CA ILE A 165 11.69 5.54 -24.68
C ILE A 165 12.89 6.15 -25.40
#